data_AF-A0A139BW24-F1
#
_entry.id   AF-A0A139BW24-F1
#
_cell.length_a   1.000
_cell.length_b   1.000
_cell.length_c   1.000
_cell.angle_alpha   90.00
_cell.angle_beta   90.00
_cell.angle_gamma   90.00
#
_symmetry.space_group_name_H-M   'P 1'
#
loop_
_entity.id
_entity.type
_entity.pdbx_description
1 polymer ?
#
loop_
_entity_poly.entity_id
_entity_poly.type
_entity_poly.pdbx_seq_one_letter_code
_entity_poly.pdbx_strand_id
1 'polypeptide(L)'
;MMKMQFPAIVIVFIVFVVMQILAYKKKKAKSPEILPYIKKKSLLGEREQVLFYRLIEAMPDHYVMPQVRLADIVGVKKCDDWQAWFNKISRRSVDFAICNKSFVVLACIELEGKMPGQEGRQNADNTKDEALNAAGIPVVRMDANKPPPSGDIKIMLENLIAKMQG
;
A
#
# COMPACT_ATOMS: atom_id res chain seq x y z
N MET A 1 -55.51 -39.67 27.01
CA MET A 1 -55.12 -38.26 27.26
C MET A 1 -53.95 -37.75 26.40
N MET A 2 -53.13 -38.60 25.78
CA MET A 2 -51.92 -38.19 25.03
C MET A 2 -52.16 -37.67 23.59
N LYS A 3 -53.34 -37.93 23.00
CA LYS A 3 -53.65 -37.57 21.60
C LYS A 3 -53.89 -36.07 21.35
N MET A 4 -54.24 -35.30 22.40
CA MET A 4 -54.56 -33.87 22.29
C MET A 4 -53.31 -32.97 22.37
N GLN A 5 -52.19 -33.47 22.90
CA GLN A 5 -50.94 -32.71 23.02
C GLN A 5 -50.03 -32.85 21.79
N PHE A 6 -50.16 -33.96 21.04
CA PHE A 6 -49.41 -34.19 19.80
C PHE A 6 -49.65 -33.12 18.71
N PRO A 7 -50.90 -32.70 18.39
CA PRO A 7 -51.13 -31.64 17.40
C PRO A 7 -50.61 -30.27 17.89
N ALA A 8 -50.66 -29.99 19.20
CA ALA A 8 -50.12 -28.76 19.75
C ALA A 8 -48.58 -28.68 19.59
N ILE A 9 -47.87 -29.78 19.81
CA ILE A 9 -46.41 -29.86 19.63
C ILE A 9 -46.03 -29.63 18.16
N VAL A 10 -46.79 -30.22 17.22
CA VAL A 10 -46.56 -30.03 15.78
C VAL A 10 -46.77 -28.56 15.37
N ILE A 11 -47.81 -27.91 15.90
CA ILE A 11 -48.07 -26.48 15.64
C ILE A 11 -46.93 -25.61 16.17
N VAL A 12 -46.47 -25.85 17.40
CA VAL A 12 -45.33 -25.10 17.99
C VAL A 12 -44.06 -25.29 17.16
N PHE A 13 -43.78 -26.51 16.69
CA PHE A 13 -42.63 -26.78 15.84
C PHE A 13 -42.72 -26.07 14.49
N ILE A 14 -43.88 -26.07 13.84
CA ILE A 14 -44.11 -25.34 12.58
C ILE A 14 -43.88 -23.83 12.79
N VAL A 15 -44.43 -23.27 13.87
CA VAL A 15 -44.24 -21.84 14.19
C VAL A 15 -42.76 -21.52 14.43
N PHE A 16 -42.03 -22.40 15.13
CA PHE A 16 -40.59 -22.24 15.34
C PHE A 16 -39.80 -22.28 14.01
N VAL A 17 -40.11 -23.22 13.13
CA VAL A 17 -39.47 -23.32 11.80
C VAL A 17 -39.79 -22.10 10.95
N VAL A 18 -41.03 -21.63 10.95
CA VAL A 18 -41.45 -20.40 10.24
C VAL A 18 -40.70 -19.18 10.79
N MET A 19 -40.58 -19.04 12.11
CA MET A 19 -39.79 -17.97 12.72
C MET A 19 -38.32 -18.00 12.29
N GLN A 20 -37.68 -19.18 12.23
CA GLN A 20 -36.30 -19.33 11.75
C GLN A 20 -36.17 -18.95 10.26
N ILE A 21 -37.12 -19.35 9.41
CA ILE A 21 -37.14 -18.99 7.99
C ILE A 21 -37.29 -17.48 7.80
N LEU A 22 -38.18 -16.83 8.55
CA LEU A 22 -38.39 -15.38 8.50
C LEU A 22 -37.16 -14.61 8.99
N ALA A 23 -36.52 -15.06 10.07
CA ALA A 23 -35.28 -14.46 10.57
C ALA A 23 -34.11 -14.62 9.57
N TYR A 24 -34.00 -15.78 8.92
CA TYR A 24 -33.01 -16.04 7.87
C TYR A 24 -33.23 -15.13 6.64
N LYS A 25 -34.48 -14.99 6.19
CA LYS A 25 -34.84 -14.06 5.10
C LYS A 25 -34.51 -12.61 5.46
N LYS A 26 -34.76 -12.18 6.71
CA LYS A 26 -34.45 -10.82 7.19
C LYS A 26 -32.94 -10.54 7.26
N LYS A 27 -32.12 -11.52 7.67
CA LYS A 27 -30.65 -11.41 7.62
C LYS A 27 -30.11 -11.31 6.18
N LYS A 28 -30.76 -11.99 5.24
CA LYS A 28 -30.39 -11.98 3.81
C LYS A 28 -30.89 -10.74 3.07
N ALA A 29 -31.97 -10.13 3.55
CA ALA A 29 -32.53 -8.87 3.05
C ALA A 29 -31.81 -7.62 3.58
N LYS A 30 -30.49 -7.66 3.74
CA LYS A 30 -29.71 -6.42 3.82
C LYS A 30 -29.78 -5.77 2.44
N SER A 31 -30.38 -4.60 2.35
CA SER A 31 -30.24 -3.71 1.18
C SER A 31 -28.76 -3.58 0.84
N PRO A 32 -28.37 -3.51 -0.45
CA PRO A 32 -26.98 -3.31 -0.82
C PRO A 32 -26.45 -2.09 -0.07
N GLU A 33 -25.49 -2.35 0.83
CA GLU A 33 -24.83 -1.32 1.60
C GLU A 33 -24.13 -0.40 0.61
N ILE A 34 -24.54 0.87 0.55
CA ILE A 34 -23.87 1.86 -0.29
C ILE A 34 -22.48 2.04 0.31
N LEU A 35 -21.48 1.48 -0.37
CA LEU A 35 -20.10 1.56 0.08
C LEU A 35 -19.63 3.02 -0.03
N PRO A 36 -19.02 3.61 1.02
CA PRO A 36 -18.67 5.03 1.06
C PRO A 36 -17.37 5.34 0.31
N TYR A 37 -17.16 4.77 -0.88
CA TYR A 37 -15.94 4.93 -1.67
C TYR A 37 -16.14 5.88 -2.84
N ILE A 38 -15.21 6.81 -3.01
CA ILE A 38 -15.16 7.74 -4.13
C ILE A 38 -13.79 7.68 -4.81
N LYS A 39 -13.75 7.93 -6.12
CA LYS A 39 -12.50 8.05 -6.87
C LYS A 39 -11.75 9.33 -6.46
N LYS A 40 -10.45 9.23 -6.19
CA LYS A 40 -9.58 10.40 -6.01
C LYS A 40 -9.40 11.16 -7.33
N LYS A 41 -9.28 12.49 -7.27
CA LYS A 41 -9.08 13.34 -8.47
C LYS A 41 -7.79 13.01 -9.21
N SER A 42 -6.71 12.76 -8.48
CA SER A 42 -5.40 12.38 -9.02
C SER A 42 -4.72 11.35 -8.10
N LEU A 43 -3.84 10.53 -8.69
CA LEU A 43 -2.93 9.66 -7.95
C LEU A 43 -1.79 10.46 -7.33
N LEU A 44 -1.20 11.37 -8.10
CA LEU A 44 -0.05 12.19 -7.72
C LEU A 44 -0.47 13.65 -7.47
N GLY A 45 0.09 14.27 -6.43
CA GLY A 45 0.05 15.71 -6.21
C GLY A 45 0.92 16.49 -7.20
N GLU A 46 0.80 17.82 -7.24
CA GLU A 46 1.48 18.66 -8.24
C GLU A 46 3.01 18.51 -8.20
N ARG A 47 3.61 18.53 -7.01
CA ARG A 47 5.06 18.37 -6.81
C ARG A 47 5.55 16.99 -7.27
N GLU A 48 4.77 15.95 -6.99
CA GLU A 48 5.06 14.57 -7.43
C GLU A 48 4.97 14.45 -8.96
N GLN A 49 3.98 15.08 -9.60
CA GLN A 49 3.86 15.09 -11.06
C GLN A 49 5.07 15.75 -11.73
N VAL A 50 5.54 16.89 -11.19
CA VAL A 50 6.73 17.57 -11.71
C VAL A 50 7.95 16.66 -11.63
N LEU A 51 8.20 16.02 -10.48
CA LEU A 51 9.33 15.10 -10.36
C LEU A 51 9.16 13.88 -11.28
N PHE A 52 7.96 13.30 -11.37
CA PHE A 52 7.68 12.14 -12.20
C PHE A 52 8.11 12.35 -13.66
N TYR A 53 7.74 13.50 -14.25
CA TYR A 53 8.14 13.80 -15.63
C TYR A 53 9.65 13.99 -15.78
N ARG A 54 10.32 14.59 -14.79
CA ARG A 54 11.78 14.71 -14.79
C ARG A 54 12.49 13.37 -14.65
N LEU A 55 11.94 12.45 -13.87
CA LEU A 55 12.48 11.09 -13.72
C LEU A 55 12.35 10.32 -15.04
N ILE A 56 11.21 10.44 -15.74
CA ILE A 56 11.03 9.82 -17.07
C ILE A 56 12.04 10.39 -18.07
N GLU A 57 12.23 11.71 -18.08
CA GLU A 57 13.19 12.37 -18.96
C GLU A 57 14.64 11.97 -18.64
N ALA A 58 14.98 11.88 -17.36
CA ALA A 58 16.31 11.50 -16.88
C ALA A 58 16.64 10.03 -17.18
N MET A 59 15.66 9.14 -17.06
CA MET A 59 15.84 7.69 -17.13
C MET A 59 14.94 7.07 -18.20
N PRO A 60 15.09 7.44 -19.49
CA PRO A 60 14.18 7.01 -20.56
C PRO A 60 14.18 5.48 -20.78
N ASP A 61 15.27 4.81 -20.41
CA ASP A 61 15.41 3.36 -20.53
C ASP A 61 14.92 2.59 -19.29
N HIS A 62 14.36 3.28 -18.30
CA HIS A 62 13.86 2.67 -17.07
C HIS A 62 12.34 2.86 -16.93
N TYR A 63 11.74 2.10 -16.02
CA TYR A 63 10.37 2.33 -15.59
C TYR A 63 10.35 3.14 -14.30
N VAL A 64 9.51 4.17 -14.25
CA VAL A 64 9.27 4.97 -13.05
C VAL A 64 7.90 4.58 -12.50
N MET A 65 7.88 3.96 -11.33
CA MET A 65 6.65 3.50 -10.68
C MET A 65 6.28 4.43 -9.52
N PRO A 66 5.19 5.21 -9.60
CA PRO A 66 4.76 6.08 -8.52
C PRO A 66 4.04 5.31 -7.39
N GLN A 67 4.19 5.79 -6.16
CA GLN A 67 3.41 5.37 -4.97
C GLN A 67 3.44 3.85 -4.71
N VAL A 68 4.63 3.25 -4.84
CA VAL A 68 4.81 1.79 -4.70
C VAL A 68 4.87 1.40 -3.22
N ARG A 69 4.03 0.47 -2.79
CA ARG A 69 4.04 -0.03 -1.42
C ARG A 69 5.35 -0.78 -1.13
N LEU A 70 5.94 -0.55 0.04
CA LEU A 70 7.18 -1.22 0.45
C LEU A 70 7.03 -2.75 0.44
N ALA A 71 5.91 -3.28 0.90
CA ALA A 71 5.64 -4.73 0.90
C ALA A 71 5.59 -5.38 -0.49
N ASP A 72 5.54 -4.59 -1.57
CA ASP A 72 5.58 -5.10 -2.94
C ASP A 72 7.01 -5.16 -3.49
N ILE A 73 7.98 -4.53 -2.82
CA ILE A 73 9.38 -4.42 -3.24
C ILE A 73 10.39 -4.90 -2.19
N VAL A 74 9.95 -5.09 -0.94
CA VAL A 74 10.74 -5.61 0.18
C VAL A 74 10.08 -6.88 0.72
N GLY A 75 10.82 -7.98 0.68
CA GLY A 75 10.41 -9.25 1.29
C GLY A 75 10.85 -9.37 2.75
N VAL A 76 10.03 -10.02 3.57
CA VAL A 76 10.40 -10.40 4.94
C VAL A 76 10.85 -11.86 4.94
N LYS A 77 12.09 -12.12 5.39
CA LYS A 77 12.63 -13.48 5.55
C LYS A 77 11.77 -14.28 6.53
N LYS A 78 11.72 -15.60 6.39
CA LYS A 78 10.99 -16.47 7.32
C LYS A 78 11.57 -16.33 8.74
N CYS A 79 10.73 -15.94 9.69
CA CYS A 79 11.04 -15.80 11.11
C CYS A 79 9.75 -15.94 11.95
N ASP A 80 9.89 -16.10 13.26
CA ASP A 80 8.75 -16.29 14.17
C ASP A 80 7.82 -15.05 14.19
N ASP A 81 8.39 -13.85 14.07
CA ASP A 81 7.66 -12.58 14.07
C ASP A 81 7.36 -12.04 12.66
N TRP A 82 7.27 -12.92 11.64
CA TRP A 82 7.11 -12.50 10.24
C TRP A 82 5.99 -11.47 10.03
N GLN A 83 4.81 -11.70 10.66
CA GLN A 83 3.67 -10.81 10.52
C GLN A 83 3.93 -9.42 11.12
N ALA A 84 4.68 -9.33 12.22
CA ALA A 84 5.04 -8.06 12.82
C ALA A 84 5.95 -7.25 11.90
N TRP A 85 6.95 -7.89 11.29
CA TRP A 85 7.82 -7.26 10.29
C TRP A 85 7.07 -6.88 9.01
N PHE A 86 6.19 -7.75 8.52
CA PHE A 86 5.35 -7.43 7.35
C PHE A 86 4.45 -6.23 7.61
N ASN A 87 3.87 -6.12 8.80
CA ASN A 87 3.04 -4.97 9.19
C ASN A 87 3.82 -3.65 9.24
N LYS A 88 5.14 -3.68 9.50
CA LYS A 88 6.00 -2.49 9.43
C LYS A 88 6.10 -1.95 8.00
N ILE A 89 6.02 -2.79 6.97
CA ILE A 89 6.18 -2.36 5.57
C ILE A 89 4.86 -2.27 4.79
N SER A 90 3.81 -3.00 5.19
CA SER A 90 2.56 -3.15 4.43
C SER A 90 1.68 -1.90 4.35
N ARG A 91 1.95 -0.89 5.18
CA ARG A 91 1.21 0.38 5.22
C ARG A 91 2.04 1.57 4.76
N ARG A 92 3.23 1.32 4.22
CA ARG A 92 4.18 2.34 3.78
C ARG A 92 4.41 2.19 2.28
N SER A 93 4.61 3.30 1.59
CA SER A 93 4.96 3.35 0.17
C SER A 93 6.15 4.25 -0.04
N VAL A 94 6.94 4.00 -1.09
CA VAL A 94 7.87 4.96 -1.65
C VAL A 94 7.17 5.88 -2.64
N ASP A 95 7.64 7.12 -2.77
CA ASP A 95 7.04 8.06 -3.73
C ASP A 95 7.28 7.61 -5.17
N PHE A 96 8.50 7.15 -5.47
CA PHE A 96 8.82 6.50 -6.75
C PHE A 96 9.78 5.32 -6.58
N ALA A 97 9.64 4.31 -7.43
CA ALA A 97 10.65 3.26 -7.63
C ALA A 97 11.14 3.29 -9.08
N ILE A 98 12.46 3.21 -9.27
CA ILE A 98 13.11 3.11 -10.57
C ILE A 98 13.40 1.65 -10.84
N CYS A 99 12.86 1.11 -11.93
CA CYS A 99 13.02 -0.29 -12.29
C CYS A 99 13.74 -0.45 -13.64
N ASN A 100 14.51 -1.53 -13.77
CA ASN A 100 15.01 -1.96 -15.08
C ASN A 100 13.91 -2.57 -15.96
N LYS A 101 14.25 -3.00 -17.18
CA LYS A 101 13.30 -3.61 -18.12
C LYS A 101 12.68 -4.94 -17.65
N SER A 102 13.29 -5.60 -16.66
CA SER A 102 12.76 -6.81 -16.02
C SER A 102 11.97 -6.50 -14.73
N PHE A 103 11.65 -5.23 -14.48
CA PHE A 103 10.92 -4.75 -13.30
C PHE A 103 11.63 -4.98 -11.96
N VAL A 104 12.95 -5.20 -11.98
CA VAL A 104 13.77 -5.19 -10.76
C VAL A 104 13.95 -3.75 -10.31
N VAL A 105 13.64 -3.47 -9.04
CA VAL A 105 13.84 -2.16 -8.42
C VAL A 105 15.34 -1.91 -8.24
N LEU A 106 15.82 -0.81 -8.81
CA LEU A 106 17.21 -0.37 -8.75
C LEU A 106 17.43 0.73 -7.71
N ALA A 107 16.44 1.59 -7.51
CA ALA A 107 16.47 2.68 -6.54
C ALA A 107 15.06 3.13 -6.19
N CYS A 108 14.89 3.71 -5.00
CA CYS A 108 13.68 4.41 -4.59
C CYS A 108 13.93 5.91 -4.45
N ILE A 109 12.91 6.72 -4.71
CA ILE A 109 12.96 8.18 -4.55
C ILE A 109 11.89 8.62 -3.55
N GLU A 110 12.28 9.54 -2.68
CA GLU A 110 11.43 10.17 -1.67
C GLU A 110 11.44 11.69 -1.80
N LEU A 111 10.27 12.31 -1.70
CA LEU A 111 10.12 13.75 -1.72
C LEU A 111 10.23 14.35 -0.32
N GLU A 112 11.19 15.25 -0.14
CA GLU A 112 11.37 16.04 1.08
C GLU A 112 10.60 17.37 1.03
N GLY A 113 10.38 17.97 2.21
CA GLY A 113 9.87 19.35 2.31
C GLY A 113 8.39 19.48 2.65
N LYS A 114 7.86 18.67 3.56
CA LYS A 114 6.66 19.01 4.36
C LYS A 114 7.11 19.66 5.69
N MET A 115 6.28 20.54 6.23
CA MET A 115 6.60 21.39 7.39
C MET A 115 7.19 20.59 8.58
N PRO A 116 8.13 21.16 9.35
CA PRO A 116 8.64 20.54 10.59
C PRO A 116 7.51 20.46 11.63
N GLY A 117 7.39 19.33 12.34
CA GLY A 117 6.52 19.26 13.53
C GLY A 117 5.73 17.97 13.77
N GLN A 118 6.10 16.81 13.22
CA GLN A 118 5.44 15.54 13.56
C GLN A 118 6.46 14.49 13.99
N GLU A 119 6.67 14.35 15.30
CA GLU A 119 7.59 13.37 15.90
C GLU A 119 7.30 11.93 15.48
N GLY A 120 6.02 11.59 15.23
CA GLY A 120 5.63 10.26 14.70
C GLY A 120 6.13 9.96 13.28
N ARG A 121 6.49 11.00 12.52
CA ARG A 121 7.01 10.90 11.15
C ARG A 121 8.47 10.48 11.12
N GLN A 122 9.26 10.90 12.11
CA GLN A 122 10.66 10.50 12.24
C GLN A 122 10.78 8.98 12.39
N ASN A 123 9.98 8.37 13.27
CA ASN A 123 9.98 6.91 13.46
C ASN A 123 9.46 6.15 12.22
N ALA A 124 8.48 6.71 11.52
CA ALA A 124 7.96 6.10 10.30
C ALA A 124 8.98 6.14 9.15
N ASP A 125 9.71 7.25 9.01
CA ASP A 125 10.78 7.43 8.04
C ASP A 125 11.98 6.52 8.37
N ASN A 126 12.38 6.44 9.65
CA ASN A 126 13.44 5.52 10.09
C ASN A 126 13.10 4.06 9.76
N THR A 127 11.86 3.62 10.03
CA THR A 127 11.43 2.23 9.73
C THR A 127 11.50 1.92 8.22
N LYS A 128 11.21 2.91 7.38
CA LYS A 128 11.22 2.77 5.93
C LYS A 128 12.65 2.68 5.41
N ASP A 129 13.52 3.57 5.87
CA ASP A 129 14.93 3.59 5.50
C ASP A 129 15.63 2.30 5.96
N GLU A 130 15.35 1.85 7.20
CA GLU A 130 15.84 0.56 7.71
C GLU A 130 15.43 -0.62 6.82
N ALA A 131 14.16 -0.69 6.41
CA ALA A 131 13.65 -1.78 5.58
C ALA A 131 14.27 -1.79 4.18
N LEU A 132 14.40 -0.62 3.54
CA LEU A 132 15.00 -0.48 2.21
C LEU A 132 16.50 -0.78 2.24
N ASN A 133 17.21 -0.25 3.25
CA ASN A 133 18.63 -0.54 3.47
C ASN A 133 18.88 -2.03 3.73
N ALA A 134 18.07 -2.67 4.58
CA ALA A 134 18.18 -4.10 4.85
C ALA A 134 17.88 -4.97 3.60
N ALA A 135 17.08 -4.46 2.66
CA ALA A 135 16.81 -5.09 1.38
C ALA A 135 17.85 -4.78 0.30
N GLY A 136 18.84 -3.93 0.59
CA GLY A 136 19.85 -3.51 -0.39
C GLY A 136 19.31 -2.56 -1.47
N ILE A 137 18.19 -1.88 -1.21
CA ILE A 137 17.58 -0.94 -2.16
C ILE A 137 18.01 0.48 -1.79
N PRO A 138 18.78 1.18 -2.64
CA PRO A 138 19.23 2.52 -2.33
C PRO A 138 18.07 3.53 -2.44
N VAL A 139 18.09 4.55 -1.58
CA VAL A 139 17.06 5.59 -1.50
C VAL A 139 17.68 6.96 -1.77
N VAL A 140 17.06 7.73 -2.68
CA VAL A 140 17.41 9.13 -2.94
C VAL A 140 16.30 10.03 -2.42
N ARG A 141 16.66 11.00 -1.59
CA ARG A 141 15.74 12.02 -1.09
C ARG A 141 15.91 13.31 -1.90
N MET A 142 14.81 13.89 -2.37
CA MET A 142 14.80 15.07 -3.22
C MET A 142 13.89 16.15 -2.65
N ASP A 143 14.36 17.41 -2.58
CA ASP A 143 13.51 18.53 -2.19
C ASP A 143 12.41 18.73 -3.22
N ALA A 144 11.16 18.51 -2.81
CA ALA A 144 10.02 18.60 -3.69
C ALA A 144 9.65 20.04 -4.08
N ASN A 145 10.26 21.06 -3.45
CA ASN A 145 10.10 22.47 -3.82
C ASN A 145 11.09 22.89 -4.91
N LYS A 146 12.25 22.24 -4.95
CA LYS A 146 13.33 22.52 -5.89
C LYS A 146 13.89 21.21 -6.43
N PRO A 147 13.10 20.44 -7.21
CA PRO A 147 13.64 19.23 -7.79
C PRO A 147 14.82 19.61 -8.71
N PRO A 148 15.87 18.78 -8.83
CA PRO A 148 16.96 19.04 -9.75
C PRO A 148 16.51 18.93 -11.22
N PRO A 149 17.27 19.49 -12.18
CA PRO A 149 17.11 19.20 -13.61
C PRO A 149 17.27 17.70 -13.93
N SER A 150 16.67 17.26 -15.04
CA SER A 150 16.71 15.86 -15.50
C SER A 150 18.14 15.34 -15.70
N GLY A 151 19.06 16.15 -16.23
CA GLY A 151 20.47 15.78 -16.41
C GLY A 151 21.19 15.45 -15.10
N ASP A 152 20.97 16.25 -14.05
CA ASP A 152 21.57 16.02 -12.73
C ASP A 152 20.98 14.78 -12.06
N ILE A 153 19.67 14.58 -12.20
CA ILE A 153 18.97 13.38 -11.74
C ILE A 153 19.57 12.13 -12.41
N LYS A 154 19.78 12.19 -13.73
CA LYS A 154 20.35 11.08 -14.50
C LYS A 154 21.72 10.68 -13.97
N ILE A 155 22.66 11.63 -13.89
CA ILE A 155 24.03 11.38 -13.40
C ILE A 155 24.00 10.81 -11.99
N MET A 156 23.17 11.37 -11.10
CA MET A 156 23.03 10.90 -9.73
C MET A 156 22.57 9.44 -9.66
N LEU A 157 21.51 9.10 -10.41
CA LEU A 157 20.94 7.74 -10.40
C LEU A 157 21.85 6.73 -11.08
N GLU A 158 22.48 7.07 -12.20
CA GLU A 158 23.43 6.18 -12.89
C GLU A 158 24.62 5.85 -11.98
N ASN A 159 25.20 6.85 -11.31
CA ASN A 159 26.29 6.64 -10.36
C ASN A 159 25.88 5.76 -9.17
N LEU A 160 24.69 6.01 -8.63
CA LEU A 160 24.14 5.22 -7.51
C LEU A 160 23.93 3.76 -7.91
N ILE A 161 23.31 3.53 -9.06
CA ILE A 161 23.02 2.19 -9.57
C ILE A 161 24.32 1.45 -9.88
N ALA A 162 25.28 2.10 -10.53
CA ALA A 162 26.59 1.52 -10.83
C ALA A 162 27.33 1.10 -9.55
N LYS A 163 27.29 1.94 -8.50
CA LYS A 163 27.92 1.63 -7.21
C LYS A 163 27.32 0.42 -6.49
N MET A 164 26.02 0.15 -6.69
CA MET A 164 25.34 -0.99 -6.06
C MET A 164 25.52 -2.30 -6.85
N GLN A 165 25.97 -2.21 -8.11
CA GLN A 165 26.21 -3.37 -8.98
C GLN A 165 27.69 -3.82 -9.02
N GLY A 166 28.61 -2.98 -8.53
CA GLY A 166 30.02 -3.31 -8.34
C GLY A 166 30.31 -3.78 -6.93
#